data_AF-I3SF45-F1
#
_entry.id   AF-I3SF45-F1
#
_cell.length_a   1.000
_cell.length_b   1.000
_cell.length_c   1.000
_cell.angle_alpha   90.00
_cell.angle_beta   90.00
_cell.angle_gamma   90.00
#
_symmetry.space_group_name_H-M   'P 1'
#
loop_
_entity.id
_entity.type
_entity.pdbx_description
1 polymer ?
#
loop_
_entity_poly.entity_id
_entity_poly.type
_entity_poly.pdbx_seq_one_letter_code
_entity_poly.pdbx_strand_id
1 'polypeptide(L)'
;MAAAAPPPAPTPAATSLPETATHRHPVFTRIRLAVPSDVPHIHKMTYQMAVFERLTHLFATTESSLTSTLFSPDNKPFHSFTVFILEVSSNPFTDTHFDNDPFYKPVTKTVHLELPLDDPEKETFRNQLGNEVFVAGFVLFSPNYSTFLAKPGFYVEDLFVRECYRRKGFGRMLLSAVAKQL
;
A
#
# COMPACT_ATOMS: atom_id res chain seq x y z
N MET A 1 -7.21 -75.62 25.23
CA MET A 1 -7.92 -74.42 24.73
C MET A 1 -7.50 -73.25 25.62
N ALA A 2 -6.41 -72.57 25.28
CA ALA A 2 -5.86 -71.47 26.08
C ALA A 2 -6.31 -70.13 25.46
N ALA A 3 -7.01 -69.32 26.24
CA ALA A 3 -7.50 -68.00 25.81
C ALA A 3 -6.34 -67.00 25.76
N ALA A 4 -6.11 -66.39 24.60
CA ALA A 4 -5.13 -65.32 24.42
C ALA A 4 -5.59 -64.04 25.13
N ALA A 5 -4.66 -63.38 25.83
CA ALA A 5 -4.91 -62.12 26.53
C ALA A 5 -5.20 -60.96 25.54
N PRO A 6 -6.04 -59.98 25.92
CA PRO A 6 -6.39 -58.86 25.06
C PRO A 6 -5.19 -57.90 24.87
N PRO A 7 -5.13 -57.15 23.76
CA PRO A 7 -4.03 -56.23 23.47
C PRO A 7 -4.04 -55.02 24.43
N PRO A 8 -2.88 -54.39 24.68
CA PRO A 8 -2.78 -53.21 25.55
C PRO A 8 -3.51 -52.00 24.95
N ALA A 9 -4.03 -51.14 25.82
CA ALA A 9 -4.75 -49.92 25.45
C ALA A 9 -3.84 -48.92 24.69
N PRO A 10 -4.40 -48.13 23.75
CA PRO A 10 -3.63 -47.11 23.04
C PRO A 10 -3.12 -46.02 24.00
N THR A 11 -1.83 -45.74 23.92
CA THR A 11 -1.14 -44.64 24.60
C THR A 11 -1.85 -43.31 24.30
N PRO A 12 -2.11 -42.44 25.30
CA PRO A 12 -2.69 -41.12 25.03
C PRO A 12 -1.77 -40.34 24.10
N ALA A 13 -2.32 -39.85 23.00
CA ALA A 13 -1.63 -39.00 22.04
C ALA A 13 -1.06 -37.76 22.75
N ALA A 14 0.11 -37.35 22.28
CA ALA A 14 0.90 -36.27 22.82
C ALA A 14 0.09 -35.00 23.12
N THR A 15 0.35 -34.46 24.30
CA THR A 15 0.20 -33.09 24.75
C THR A 15 0.08 -32.09 23.59
N SER A 16 -1.00 -31.34 23.62
CA SER A 16 -1.29 -30.15 22.82
C SER A 16 -0.03 -29.36 22.46
N LEU A 17 0.14 -29.09 21.17
CA LEU A 17 1.03 -28.03 20.66
C LEU A 17 0.88 -26.79 21.54
N PRO A 18 1.97 -26.13 21.94
CA PRO A 18 1.85 -24.83 22.58
C PRO A 18 1.13 -23.92 21.59
N GLU A 19 0.05 -23.31 22.06
CA GLU A 19 -0.67 -22.22 21.42
C GLU A 19 0.38 -21.15 21.11
N THR A 20 0.93 -21.18 19.88
CA THR A 20 1.95 -20.25 19.44
C THR A 20 1.30 -18.90 19.46
N ALA A 21 1.68 -18.08 20.45
CA ALA A 21 1.42 -16.67 20.47
C ALA A 21 1.68 -16.16 19.05
N THR A 22 0.62 -15.80 18.33
CA THR A 22 0.73 -15.28 16.98
C THR A 22 1.48 -13.96 17.08
N HIS A 23 2.81 -14.01 16.98
CA HIS A 23 3.68 -12.85 16.89
C HIS A 23 3.36 -12.18 15.55
N ARG A 24 2.29 -11.39 15.52
CA ARG A 24 1.96 -10.63 14.34
C ARG A 24 2.89 -9.43 14.30
N HIS A 25 3.63 -9.30 13.20
CA HIS A 25 4.60 -8.24 13.00
C HIS A 25 3.84 -6.95 12.66
N PRO A 26 3.80 -5.94 13.55
CA PRO A 26 3.07 -4.72 13.28
C PRO A 26 3.79 -3.92 12.20
N VAL A 27 3.06 -3.51 11.18
CA VAL A 27 3.48 -2.54 10.18
C VAL A 27 2.54 -1.35 10.27
N PHE A 28 3.10 -0.18 10.52
CA PHE A 28 2.36 1.07 10.52
C PHE A 28 2.24 1.55 9.08
N THR A 29 1.03 1.89 8.67
CA THR A 29 0.75 2.37 7.32
C THR A 29 0.13 3.75 7.37
N ARG A 30 0.44 4.57 6.37
CA ARG A 30 -0.16 5.89 6.17
C ARG A 30 -0.50 6.09 4.72
N ILE A 31 -1.74 6.49 4.44
CA ILE A 31 -2.16 6.98 3.13
C ILE A 31 -2.25 8.50 3.24
N ARG A 32 -1.55 9.20 2.35
CA ARG A 32 -1.55 10.67 2.28
C ARG A 32 -1.59 11.14 0.83
N LEU A 33 -1.89 12.42 0.61
CA LEU A 33 -1.69 13.04 -0.70
C LEU A 33 -0.20 13.01 -1.07
N ALA A 34 0.05 12.82 -2.36
CA ALA A 34 1.37 13.00 -2.93
C ALA A 34 1.75 14.49 -2.92
N VAL A 35 3.04 14.76 -2.75
CA VAL A 35 3.66 16.08 -2.84
C VAL A 35 4.75 16.06 -3.92
N PRO A 36 5.25 17.21 -4.39
CA PRO A 36 6.26 17.25 -5.44
C PRO A 36 7.53 16.42 -5.14
N SER A 37 7.90 16.28 -3.86
CA SER A 37 9.05 15.44 -3.47
C SER A 37 8.85 13.95 -3.70
N ASP A 38 7.61 13.48 -3.95
CA ASP A 38 7.31 12.07 -4.23
C ASP A 38 7.50 11.72 -5.71
N VAL A 39 7.72 12.69 -6.60
CA VAL A 39 7.87 12.46 -8.05
C VAL A 39 8.90 11.37 -8.38
N PRO A 40 10.11 11.34 -7.77
CA PRO A 40 11.07 10.27 -8.04
C PRO A 40 10.54 8.88 -7.64
N HIS A 41 9.75 8.77 -6.57
CA HIS A 41 9.16 7.50 -6.13
C HIS A 41 8.03 7.08 -7.06
N ILE A 42 7.17 8.01 -7.48
CA ILE A 42 6.10 7.76 -8.46
C ILE A 42 6.71 7.27 -9.76
N HIS A 43 7.73 7.96 -10.30
CA HIS A 43 8.41 7.58 -11.53
C HIS A 43 8.95 6.15 -11.49
N LYS A 44 9.68 5.80 -10.42
CA LYS A 44 10.21 4.45 -10.21
C LYS A 44 9.10 3.40 -10.14
N MET A 45 8.01 3.68 -9.42
CA MET A 45 6.88 2.74 -9.33
C MET A 45 6.13 2.60 -10.66
N THR A 46 5.93 3.67 -11.42
CA THR A 46 5.35 3.60 -12.78
C THR A 46 6.24 2.78 -13.71
N TYR A 47 7.57 2.91 -13.60
CA TYR A 47 8.49 2.05 -14.36
C TYR A 47 8.36 0.57 -13.95
N GLN A 48 8.34 0.27 -12.64
CA GLN A 48 8.13 -1.09 -12.15
C GLN A 48 6.78 -1.67 -12.60
N MET A 49 5.73 -0.85 -12.68
CA MET A 49 4.44 -1.24 -13.23
C MET A 49 4.54 -1.57 -14.73
N ALA A 50 5.21 -0.73 -15.52
CA ALA A 50 5.45 -1.01 -16.94
C ALA A 50 6.26 -2.30 -17.16
N VAL A 51 7.23 -2.61 -16.29
CA VAL A 51 7.94 -3.90 -16.29
C VAL A 51 6.98 -5.05 -16.01
N PHE A 52 6.16 -4.93 -14.97
CA PHE A 52 5.19 -5.96 -14.57
C PHE A 52 4.16 -6.25 -15.68
N GLU A 53 3.68 -5.23 -16.37
CA GLU A 53 2.70 -5.33 -17.46
C GLU A 53 3.32 -5.67 -18.82
N ARG A 54 4.65 -5.76 -18.91
CA ARG A 54 5.41 -5.97 -20.16
C ARG A 54 5.22 -4.83 -21.18
N LEU A 55 5.04 -3.61 -20.69
CA LEU A 55 4.80 -2.40 -21.47
C LEU A 55 5.97 -1.40 -21.45
N THR A 56 7.18 -1.83 -21.08
CA THR A 56 8.37 -0.96 -21.01
C THR A 56 8.70 -0.26 -22.33
N HIS A 57 8.33 -0.84 -23.47
CA HIS A 57 8.49 -0.23 -24.79
C HIS A 57 7.60 1.00 -25.03
N LEU A 58 6.54 1.19 -24.24
CA LEU A 58 5.68 2.37 -24.25
C LEU A 58 6.04 3.37 -23.15
N PHE A 59 6.99 3.03 -22.26
CA PHE A 59 7.33 3.87 -21.11
C PHE A 59 8.15 5.09 -21.54
N ALA A 60 7.49 6.24 -21.63
CA ALA A 60 8.10 7.53 -21.95
C ALA A 60 8.06 8.53 -20.78
N THR A 61 7.53 8.13 -19.63
CA THR A 61 7.34 9.00 -18.48
C THR A 61 8.68 9.47 -17.91
N THR A 62 8.78 10.77 -17.64
CA THR A 62 9.92 11.41 -16.98
C THR A 62 9.49 12.09 -15.68
N GLU A 63 10.42 12.34 -14.76
CA GLU A 63 10.14 13.13 -13.55
C GLU A 63 9.62 14.53 -13.89
N SER A 64 10.14 15.16 -14.94
CA SER A 64 9.70 16.47 -15.42
C SER A 64 8.24 16.43 -15.90
N SER A 65 7.87 15.42 -16.71
CA SER A 65 6.49 15.28 -17.19
C SER A 65 5.50 14.97 -16.06
N LEU A 66 5.92 14.20 -15.04
CA LEU A 66 5.10 13.96 -13.85
C LEU A 66 4.94 15.24 -13.04
N THR A 67 6.01 16.01 -12.85
CA THR A 67 5.98 17.28 -12.10
C THR A 67 5.02 18.28 -12.76
N SER A 68 5.16 18.49 -14.07
CA SER A 68 4.31 19.43 -14.79
C SER A 68 2.85 18.98 -14.87
N THR A 69 2.57 17.68 -14.92
CA THR A 69 1.20 17.18 -15.05
C THR A 69 0.50 17.08 -13.69
N LEU A 70 1.15 16.46 -12.70
CA LEU A 70 0.54 16.15 -11.40
C LEU A 70 0.60 17.31 -10.41
N PHE A 71 1.57 18.21 -10.54
CA PHE A 71 1.84 19.25 -9.53
C PHE A 71 1.88 20.67 -10.12
N SER A 72 1.17 20.90 -11.23
CA SER A 72 0.94 22.25 -11.75
C SER A 72 0.12 23.10 -10.77
N PRO A 73 0.31 24.44 -10.72
CA PRO A 73 -0.44 25.33 -9.82
C PRO A 73 -1.96 25.26 -9.95
N ASP A 74 -2.46 24.92 -11.14
CA ASP A 74 -3.90 24.77 -11.42
C ASP A 74 -4.46 23.41 -10.98
N ASN A 75 -3.58 22.44 -10.69
CA ASN A 75 -3.98 21.10 -10.33
C ASN A 75 -4.33 21.01 -8.84
N LYS A 76 -5.63 21.08 -8.55
CA LYS A 76 -6.16 20.93 -7.19
C LYS A 76 -6.56 19.47 -6.94
N PRO A 77 -6.15 18.86 -5.79
CA PRO A 77 -6.61 17.53 -5.42
C PRO A 77 -8.12 17.40 -5.51
N PHE A 78 -8.60 16.24 -5.97
CA PHE A 78 -10.00 15.87 -6.19
C PHE A 78 -10.75 16.66 -7.26
N HIS A 79 -10.15 17.67 -7.87
CA HIS A 79 -10.70 18.42 -9.01
C HIS A 79 -9.97 18.14 -10.33
N SER A 80 -8.80 17.48 -10.25
CA SER A 80 -8.00 17.03 -11.38
C SER A 80 -7.18 15.80 -10.94
N PHE A 81 -6.09 15.46 -11.62
CA PHE A 81 -5.24 14.33 -11.28
C PHE A 81 -4.80 14.39 -9.82
N THR A 82 -5.14 13.34 -9.07
CA THR A 82 -4.85 13.20 -7.66
C THR A 82 -4.10 11.90 -7.44
N VAL A 83 -3.04 11.97 -6.64
CA VAL A 83 -2.25 10.79 -6.29
C VAL A 83 -2.27 10.61 -4.78
N PHE A 84 -2.60 9.39 -4.33
CA PHE A 84 -2.29 8.98 -2.96
C PHE A 84 -1.03 8.14 -2.94
N ILE A 85 -0.21 8.40 -1.92
CA ILE A 85 0.97 7.61 -1.58
C ILE A 85 0.62 6.72 -0.39
N LEU A 86 0.99 5.44 -0.49
CA LEU A 86 1.02 4.52 0.63
C LEU A 86 2.43 4.45 1.21
N GLU A 87 2.54 4.86 2.46
CA GLU A 87 3.75 4.75 3.25
C GLU A 87 3.64 3.63 4.27
N VAL A 88 4.78 3.03 4.58
CA VAL A 88 4.94 2.00 5.61
C VAL A 88 6.11 2.34 6.52
N SER A 89 6.00 1.93 7.79
CA SER A 89 7.10 2.01 8.75
C SER A 89 7.00 0.87 9.76
N SER A 90 8.15 0.48 10.32
CA SER A 90 8.23 -0.42 11.47
C SER A 90 7.84 0.28 12.78
N ASN A 91 7.90 1.62 12.80
CA ASN A 91 7.58 2.43 13.96
C ASN A 91 6.31 3.26 13.72
N PRO A 92 5.59 3.67 14.78
CA PRO A 92 4.49 4.63 14.64
C PRO A 92 4.97 5.92 13.97
N PHE A 93 4.14 6.50 13.10
CA PHE A 93 4.41 7.82 12.53
C PHE A 93 4.40 8.87 13.63
N THR A 94 5.50 9.59 13.79
CA THR A 94 5.64 10.70 14.75
C THR A 94 5.57 12.07 14.08
N ASP A 95 5.69 12.11 12.75
CA ASP A 95 5.65 13.33 11.96
C ASP A 95 4.19 13.76 11.70
N THR A 96 3.91 15.03 11.99
CA THR A 96 2.60 15.65 11.77
C THR A 96 2.57 16.51 10.49
N HIS A 97 3.60 16.40 9.64
CA HIS A 97 3.78 17.27 8.47
C HIS A 97 2.57 17.23 7.52
N PHE A 98 1.94 16.06 7.39
CA PHE A 98 0.79 15.85 6.52
C PHE A 98 -0.56 16.02 7.22
N ASP A 99 -0.59 16.21 8.54
CA ASP A 99 -1.85 16.25 9.31
C ASP A 99 -2.65 17.53 9.06
N ASN A 100 -1.98 18.60 8.65
CA ASN A 100 -2.56 19.91 8.38
C ASN A 100 -2.87 20.16 6.90
N ASP A 101 -2.84 19.11 6.06
CA ASP A 101 -3.21 19.26 4.65
C ASP A 101 -4.69 19.67 4.54
N PRO A 102 -5.01 20.78 3.85
CA PRO A 102 -6.37 21.31 3.79
C PRO A 102 -7.31 20.47 2.92
N PHE A 103 -6.78 19.60 2.06
CA PHE A 103 -7.57 18.81 1.12
C PHE A 103 -7.80 17.39 1.64
N TYR A 104 -6.85 16.80 2.35
CA TYR A 104 -6.97 15.41 2.78
C TYR A 104 -6.25 15.12 4.09
N LYS A 105 -7.01 14.68 5.09
CA LYS A 105 -6.44 14.16 6.33
C LYS A 105 -5.85 12.76 6.12
N PRO A 106 -4.55 12.53 6.39
CA PRO A 106 -3.93 11.23 6.23
C PRO A 106 -4.66 10.12 7.00
N VAL A 107 -4.71 8.93 6.40
CA VAL A 107 -5.30 7.74 7.01
C VAL A 107 -4.19 6.83 7.49
N THR A 108 -4.04 6.74 8.81
CA THR A 108 -3.06 5.85 9.45
C THR A 108 -3.72 4.57 9.94
N LYS A 109 -3.06 3.42 9.73
CA LYS A 109 -3.55 2.13 10.22
C LYS A 109 -2.39 1.20 10.57
N THR A 110 -2.51 0.45 11.65
CA THR A 110 -1.60 -0.65 11.95
C THR A 110 -2.11 -1.93 11.29
N VAL A 111 -1.26 -2.57 10.52
CA VAL A 111 -1.51 -3.85 9.86
C VAL A 111 -0.60 -4.89 10.49
N HIS A 112 -1.18 -5.99 10.93
CA HIS A 112 -0.48 -7.06 11.62
C HIS A 112 -0.18 -8.18 10.64
N LEU A 113 1.08 -8.34 10.24
CA LEU A 113 1.52 -9.34 9.27
C LEU A 113 1.86 -10.68 9.93
N GLU A 114 1.61 -11.77 9.21
CA GLU A 114 1.95 -13.13 9.67
C GLU A 114 3.47 -13.38 9.66
N LEU A 115 4.17 -12.82 8.67
CA LEU A 115 5.62 -12.93 8.51
C LEU A 115 6.28 -11.54 8.57
N PRO A 116 7.56 -11.47 8.98
CA PRO A 116 8.35 -10.25 8.84
C PRO A 116 8.34 -9.77 7.39
N LEU A 117 8.31 -8.44 7.22
CA LEU A 117 8.39 -7.84 5.91
C LEU A 117 9.85 -7.72 5.48
N ASP A 118 10.21 -8.43 4.42
CA ASP A 118 11.50 -8.28 3.75
C ASP A 118 11.32 -7.39 2.51
N ASP A 119 11.97 -6.23 2.52
CA ASP A 119 11.93 -5.26 1.43
C ASP A 119 13.34 -5.05 0.86
N PRO A 120 13.69 -5.73 -0.25
CA PRO A 120 15.01 -5.62 -0.86
C PRO A 120 15.29 -4.24 -1.46
N GLU A 121 14.26 -3.44 -1.75
CA GLU A 121 14.42 -2.11 -2.35
C GLU A 121 14.10 -0.97 -1.36
N LYS A 122 14.09 -1.26 -0.04
CA LYS A 122 13.72 -0.28 0.99
C LYS A 122 14.47 1.05 0.86
N GLU A 123 15.78 1.03 0.61
CA GLU A 123 16.58 2.26 0.50
C GLU A 123 16.22 3.06 -0.76
N THR A 124 15.90 2.38 -1.87
CA THR A 124 15.47 3.03 -3.12
C THR A 124 14.16 3.80 -2.96
N PHE A 125 13.29 3.33 -2.06
CA PHE A 125 11.97 3.88 -1.78
C PHE A 125 11.85 4.54 -0.40
N ARG A 126 12.98 4.88 0.23
CA ARG A 126 12.98 5.61 1.49
C ARG A 126 12.44 7.03 1.29
N ASN A 127 11.55 7.45 2.16
CA ASN A 127 11.10 8.85 2.22
C ASN A 127 12.17 9.69 2.95
N GLN A 128 12.51 10.84 2.38
CA GLN A 128 13.51 11.75 2.93
C GLN A 128 13.02 12.54 4.16
N LEU A 129 11.70 12.64 4.38
CA LEU A 129 11.11 13.43 5.47
C LEU A 129 10.99 12.66 6.80
N GLY A 130 11.01 11.32 6.78
CA GLY A 130 10.75 10.49 7.95
C GLY A 130 11.90 9.52 8.25
N ASN A 131 12.19 9.33 9.54
CA ASN A 131 13.06 8.23 9.97
C ASN A 131 12.33 6.90 9.73
N GLU A 132 12.91 6.04 8.89
CA GLU A 132 12.39 4.68 8.59
C GLU A 132 10.97 4.63 8.00
N VAL A 133 10.64 5.60 7.15
CA VAL A 133 9.41 5.59 6.35
C VAL A 133 9.74 5.23 4.91
N PHE A 134 9.00 4.28 4.34
CA PHE A 134 9.20 3.79 2.99
C PHE A 134 7.92 3.89 2.16
N VAL A 135 8.06 4.19 0.88
CA VAL A 135 6.93 4.22 -0.06
C VAL A 135 6.67 2.78 -0.54
N ALA A 136 5.44 2.29 -0.32
CA ALA A 136 5.03 0.93 -0.64
C ALA A 136 4.13 0.84 -1.89
N GLY A 137 3.50 1.94 -2.28
CA GLY A 137 2.60 1.97 -3.44
C GLY A 137 1.98 3.35 -3.66
N PHE A 138 1.21 3.47 -4.75
CA PHE A 138 0.44 4.66 -5.06
C PHE A 138 -0.85 4.30 -5.80
N VAL A 139 -1.77 5.27 -5.87
CA VAL A 139 -2.93 5.24 -6.76
C VAL A 139 -3.07 6.62 -7.41
N LEU A 140 -3.25 6.65 -8.73
CA LEU A 140 -3.53 7.83 -9.53
C LEU A 140 -4.98 7.78 -9.99
N PHE A 141 -5.72 8.86 -9.75
CA PHE A 141 -7.13 8.94 -10.11
C PHE A 141 -7.52 10.38 -10.46
N SER A 142 -8.61 10.53 -11.21
CA SER A 142 -9.15 11.83 -11.63
C SER A 142 -10.68 11.84 -11.59
N PRO A 143 -11.33 13.00 -11.44
CA PRO A 143 -12.78 13.10 -11.48
C PRO A 143 -13.35 12.60 -12.79
N ASN A 144 -14.47 11.89 -12.72
CA ASN A 144 -15.27 11.55 -13.89
C ASN A 144 -16.76 11.82 -13.62
N TYR A 145 -17.55 11.81 -14.69
CA TYR A 145 -19.00 11.95 -14.58
C TYR A 145 -19.69 10.92 -15.48
N SER A 146 -20.57 10.12 -14.90
CA SER A 146 -21.39 9.17 -15.65
C SER A 146 -22.66 9.85 -16.15
N THR A 147 -22.82 9.97 -17.47
CA THR A 147 -24.06 10.50 -18.08
C THR A 147 -25.22 9.50 -18.00
N PHE A 148 -24.93 8.20 -17.91
CA PHE A 148 -25.95 7.16 -17.72
C PHE A 148 -26.50 7.15 -16.28
N LEU A 149 -25.65 7.37 -15.27
CA LEU A 149 -26.04 7.35 -13.86
C LEU A 149 -26.31 8.74 -13.28
N ALA A 150 -26.00 9.80 -14.04
CA ALA A 150 -26.04 11.20 -13.60
C ALA A 150 -25.31 11.44 -12.26
N LYS A 151 -24.14 10.82 -12.08
CA LYS A 151 -23.37 10.86 -10.82
C LYS A 151 -21.90 11.20 -11.08
N PRO A 152 -21.30 12.09 -10.26
CA PRO A 152 -19.85 12.27 -10.23
C PRO A 152 -19.18 11.01 -9.65
N GLY A 153 -17.94 10.80 -10.03
CA GLY A 153 -17.13 9.68 -9.60
C GLY A 153 -15.64 9.99 -9.72
N PHE A 154 -14.83 8.97 -9.50
CA PHE A 154 -13.41 8.97 -9.87
C PHE A 154 -13.14 7.86 -10.87
N TYR A 155 -12.33 8.16 -11.86
CA TYR A 155 -11.65 7.17 -12.69
C TYR A 155 -10.28 6.89 -12.07
N VAL A 156 -9.98 5.62 -11.79
CA VAL A 156 -8.65 5.21 -11.32
C VAL A 156 -7.83 4.88 -12.55
N GLU A 157 -6.81 5.69 -12.82
CA GLU A 157 -5.88 5.48 -13.92
C GLU A 157 -4.93 4.32 -13.58
N ASP A 158 -4.21 4.46 -12.46
CA ASP A 158 -3.19 3.49 -12.04
C ASP A 158 -3.36 3.12 -10.57
N LEU A 159 -3.14 1.85 -10.25
CA LEU A 159 -2.99 1.36 -8.88
C LEU A 159 -1.80 0.41 -8.83
N PHE A 160 -0.75 0.81 -8.11
CA PHE A 160 0.44 -0.02 -7.97
C PHE A 160 0.84 -0.19 -6.51
N VAL A 161 1.12 -1.43 -6.14
CA VAL A 161 1.73 -1.80 -4.87
C VAL A 161 2.98 -2.61 -5.18
N ARG A 162 4.11 -2.20 -4.61
CA ARG A 162 5.42 -2.86 -4.76
C ARG A 162 5.33 -4.32 -4.33
N GLU A 163 6.12 -5.18 -4.98
CA GLU A 163 5.95 -6.64 -4.93
C GLU A 163 5.96 -7.22 -3.51
N CYS A 164 6.93 -6.82 -2.68
CA CYS A 164 7.06 -7.25 -1.28
C CYS A 164 5.85 -6.87 -0.40
N TYR A 165 5.02 -5.90 -0.82
CA TYR A 165 3.83 -5.44 -0.11
C TYR A 165 2.53 -6.07 -0.65
N ARG A 166 2.57 -6.83 -1.75
CA ARG A 166 1.37 -7.43 -2.34
C ARG A 166 0.76 -8.50 -1.43
N ARG A 167 -0.53 -8.76 -1.65
CA ARG A 167 -1.37 -9.74 -0.92
C ARG A 167 -1.52 -9.49 0.58
N LYS A 168 -1.16 -8.30 1.07
CA LYS A 168 -1.29 -7.86 2.48
C LYS A 168 -2.46 -6.89 2.73
N GLY A 169 -3.32 -6.69 1.72
CA GLY A 169 -4.51 -5.83 1.81
C GLY A 169 -4.28 -4.34 1.46
N PHE A 170 -3.05 -3.94 1.16
CA PHE A 170 -2.71 -2.54 0.90
C PHE A 170 -3.38 -1.93 -0.35
N GLY A 171 -3.53 -2.69 -1.45
CA GLY A 171 -4.27 -2.21 -2.61
C GLY A 171 -5.74 -1.90 -2.29
N ARG A 172 -6.37 -2.74 -1.45
CA ARG A 172 -7.73 -2.48 -0.94
C ARG A 172 -7.76 -1.23 -0.07
N MET A 173 -6.72 -0.98 0.73
CA MET A 173 -6.64 0.23 1.56
C MET A 173 -6.57 1.50 0.71
N LEU A 174 -5.76 1.51 -0.36
CA LEU A 174 -5.70 2.61 -1.32
C LEU A 174 -7.06 2.87 -1.98
N LEU A 175 -7.69 1.85 -2.55
CA LEU A 175 -9.02 1.99 -3.17
C LEU A 175 -10.10 2.43 -2.16
N SER A 176 -10.03 1.95 -0.92
CA SER A 176 -10.95 2.38 0.13
C SER A 176 -10.75 3.84 0.53
N ALA A 177 -9.52 4.36 0.44
CA ALA A 177 -9.23 5.77 0.67
C ALA A 177 -9.83 6.64 -0.45
N VAL A 178 -9.67 6.23 -1.71
CA VAL A 178 -10.26 6.91 -2.88
C VAL A 178 -11.79 6.94 -2.79
N ALA A 179 -12.41 5.79 -2.51
CA ALA A 179 -13.87 5.69 -2.42
C ALA A 179 -14.49 6.55 -1.31
N LYS A 180 -13.72 6.93 -0.28
CA LYS A 180 -14.18 7.83 0.80
C LYS A 180 -14.18 9.31 0.42
N GLN A 181 -13.66 9.66 -0.76
CA GLN A 181 -13.63 11.05 -1.26
C GLN A 181 -14.81 11.37 -2.17
N LEU A 182 -15.70 10.40 -2.40
CA LEU A 182 -16.94 10.54 -3.17
C LEU A 182 -18.09 11.02 -2.30
#